data_AF-A0A354QRE9-F1
#
_entry.id   AF-A0A354QRE9-F1
#
_cell.length_a   1.000
_cell.length_b   1.000
_cell.length_c   1.000
_cell.angle_alpha   90.00
_cell.angle_beta   90.00
_cell.angle_gamma   90.00
#
_symmetry.space_group_name_H-M   'P 1'
#
loop_
_entity.id
_entity.type
_entity.pdbx_description
1 polymer ?
#
loop_
_entity_poly.entity_id
_entity_poly.type
_entity_poly.pdbx_seq_one_letter_code
_entity_poly.pdbx_strand_id
1 'polypeptide(L)' 'YDGVRRVSSEEAFELARAIGGAEGFLVGISSAAAIYAAIEVAKELGSGKKVLALAPDNGERYLSTTLYEFE' A
#
# COMPACT_ATOMS: atom_id res chain seq x y z
N TYR A 1 12.67 13.70 11.46
CA TYR A 1 12.32 12.63 10.50
C TYR A 1 13.54 12.35 9.66
N ASP A 2 13.82 11.08 9.37
CA ASP A 2 14.93 10.69 8.48
C ASP A 2 14.59 10.86 7.00
N GLY A 3 13.31 11.01 6.66
CA GLY A 3 12.85 11.29 5.31
C GLY A 3 11.33 11.39 5.20
N VAL A 4 10.85 11.81 4.02
CA VAL A 4 9.44 11.80 3.63
C VAL A 4 9.36 11.21 2.23
N ARG A 5 8.52 10.18 2.03
CA ARG A 5 8.20 9.66 0.70
C ARG A 5 6.80 10.10 0.30
N ARG A 6 6.69 10.64 -0.91
CA ARG A 6 5.40 10.97 -1.53
C ARG A 6 4.96 9.76 -2.33
N VAL A 7 3.70 9.38 -2.17
CA VAL A 7 3.04 8.33 -2.94
C VAL A 7 1.82 8.95 -3.56
N SER A 8 1.66 8.78 -4.87
CA SER A 8 0.50 9.23 -5.60
C SER A 8 -0.72 8.36 -5.29
N SER A 9 -1.92 8.89 -5.53
CA SER A 9 -3.14 8.10 -5.38
C SER A 9 -3.18 6.91 -6.33
N GLU A 10 -2.62 7.06 -7.54
CA GLU A 10 -2.56 6.00 -8.55
C GLU A 10 -1.70 4.82 -8.07
N GLU A 11 -0.47 5.08 -7.61
CA GLU A 11 0.40 4.05 -7.02
C GLU A 11 -0.27 3.35 -5.83
N ALA A 12 -0.96 4.10 -4.97
CA ALA A 12 -1.66 3.54 -3.82
C ALA A 12 -2.85 2.66 -4.25
N PHE A 13 -3.60 3.07 -5.27
CA PHE A 13 -4.77 2.33 -5.75
C PHE A 13 -4.38 1.05 -6.45
N GLU A 14 -3.40 1.12 -7.36
CA GLU A 14 -2.86 -0.04 -8.05
C GLU A 14 -2.34 -1.07 -7.06
N LEU A 15 -1.56 -0.63 -6.06
CA LEU A 15 -1.04 -1.55 -5.05
C LEU A 15 -2.13 -2.12 -4.15
N ALA A 16 -3.11 -1.31 -3.71
CA ALA A 16 -4.24 -1.79 -2.90
C ALA A 16 -5.01 -2.92 -3.58
N ARG A 17 -5.23 -2.80 -4.90
CA ARG A 17 -5.88 -3.83 -5.73
C ARG A 17 -5.00 -5.06 -5.92
N ALA A 18 -3.71 -4.85 -6.20
CA ALA A 18 -2.75 -5.93 -6.40
C ALA A 18 -2.57 -6.80 -5.14
N ILE A 19 -2.40 -6.18 -3.95
CA ILE A 19 -2.25 -6.90 -2.68
C ILE A 19 -3.50 -7.69 -2.33
N GLY A 20 -4.70 -7.13 -2.60
CA GLY A 20 -5.96 -7.84 -2.39
C GLY A 20 -6.01 -9.18 -3.13
N GLY A 21 -5.57 -9.20 -4.39
CA GLY A 21 -5.52 -10.42 -5.21
C GLY A 21 -4.32 -11.33 -4.93
N ALA A 22 -3.15 -10.77 -4.62
CA ALA A 22 -1.90 -11.53 -4.48
C ALA A 22 -1.68 -12.08 -3.05
N GLU A 23 -2.03 -11.30 -2.03
CA GLU A 23 -1.71 -11.60 -0.62
C GLU A 23 -2.95 -11.92 0.23
N GLY A 24 -4.15 -11.70 -0.31
CA GLY A 24 -5.41 -12.12 0.31
C GLY A 24 -5.93 -11.21 1.44
N PHE A 25 -5.49 -9.96 1.50
CA PHE A 25 -6.05 -8.97 2.42
C PHE A 25 -6.31 -7.62 1.73
N LEU A 26 -7.45 -7.00 2.08
CA LEU A 26 -7.85 -5.69 1.56
C LEU A 26 -7.44 -4.59 2.52
N VAL A 27 -6.96 -3.48 1.98
CA VAL A 27 -6.46 -2.35 2.77
C VAL A 27 -7.01 -1.02 2.26
N GLY A 28 -7.08 -0.03 3.15
CA GLY A 28 -7.40 1.33 2.75
C GLY A 28 -6.29 2.01 1.92
N ILE A 29 -6.62 3.19 1.39
CA ILE A 29 -5.72 3.99 0.53
C ILE A 29 -4.41 4.33 1.26
N SER A 30 -4.49 4.74 2.53
CA SER A 30 -3.32 5.14 3.33
C SER A 30 -2.43 3.94 3.68
N SER A 31 -3.03 2.79 4.01
CA SER A 31 -2.35 1.52 4.20
C SER A 31 -1.57 1.11 2.95
N ALA A 32 -2.19 1.19 1.77
CA ALA A 32 -1.52 0.87 0.51
C ALA A 32 -0.36 1.82 0.22
N ALA A 33 -0.53 3.13 0.44
CA ALA A 33 0.56 4.10 0.31
C ALA A 33 1.74 3.81 1.25
N ALA A 34 1.46 3.41 2.51
CA ALA A 34 2.49 3.03 3.47
C ALA A 34 3.23 1.75 3.04
N ILE A 35 2.51 0.75 2.52
CA ILE A 35 3.12 -0.49 2.01
C ILE A 35 3.95 -0.20 0.75
N TYR A 36 3.46 0.63 -0.16
CA TYR A 36 4.21 1.06 -1.36
C TYR A 36 5.54 1.70 -0.96
N ALA A 37 5.50 2.70 -0.08
CA ALA A 37 6.70 3.35 0.41
C ALA A 37 7.65 2.37 1.12
N ALA A 38 7.13 1.39 1.85
CA ALA A 38 7.94 0.36 2.51
C ALA A 38 8.61 -0.60 1.52
N ILE A 39 7.93 -0.95 0.42
CA ILE A 39 8.50 -1.74 -0.68
C ILE A 39 9.65 -0.96 -1.33
N GLU A 40 9.49 0.34 -1.59
CA GLU A 40 10.56 1.18 -2.14
C GLU A 40 11.77 1.27 -1.19
N VAL A 41 11.55 1.43 0.12
CA VAL A 41 12.62 1.35 1.13
C VAL A 41 13.34 0.00 1.06
N ALA A 42 12.57 -1.10 0.97
CA ALA A 42 13.14 -2.44 0.97
C ALA A 42 14.02 -2.67 -0.26
N LYS A 43 13.62 -2.14 -1.43
CA LYS A 43 14.43 -2.15 -2.66
C LYS A 43 15.74 -1.39 -2.47
N GLU A 44 15.70 -0.19 -1.88
CA GLU A 44 16.89 0.62 -1.60
C GLU A 44 17.86 -0.05 -0.60
N LEU A 45 17.32 -0.67 0.45
CA LEU A 45 18.11 -1.33 1.50
C LEU A 45 18.75 -2.65 1.04
N GLY A 46 18.15 -3.31 0.05
CA GLY A 46 18.64 -4.56 -0.53
C GLY A 46 18.37 -5.81 0.33
N SER A 47 18.90 -6.93 -0.15
CA SER A 47 18.66 -8.26 0.41
C SER A 47 19.10 -8.41 1.87
N GLY A 48 18.33 -9.16 2.67
CA GLY A 48 18.64 -9.46 4.07
C GLY A 48 18.25 -8.36 5.07
N LYS A 49 17.69 -7.25 4.59
CA LYS A 49 17.10 -6.19 5.42
C LYS A 49 15.60 -6.42 5.59
N LYS A 50 15.03 -5.79 6.62
CA LYS A 50 13.60 -5.89 6.96
C LYS A 50 13.02 -4.49 7.10
N VAL A 51 11.85 -4.28 6.51
CA VAL A 51 11.07 -3.04 6.60
C VAL A 51 9.69 -3.40 7.12
N LEU A 52 9.15 -2.57 8.02
CA LEU A 52 7.80 -2.73 8.57
C LEU A 52 6.95 -1.53 8.15
N ALA A 53 5.73 -1.80 7.68
CA ALA A 53 4.72 -0.80 7.37
C ALA A 53 3.51 -0.97 8.30
N LEU A 54 2.79 0.12 8.55
CA LEU A 54 1.51 0.08 9.26
C LEU A 54 0.37 0.15 8.25
N ALA A 55 -0.64 -0.70 8.44
CA ALA A 55 -1.91 -0.63 7.72
C ALA A 55 -2.99 -0.12 8.71
N PRO A 56 -3.35 1.18 8.68
CA PRO A 56 -4.26 1.75 9.67
C PRO A 56 -5.68 1.17 9.64
N ASP A 57 -6.16 0.75 8.47
CA ASP A 57 -7.51 0.21 8.31
C ASP A 57 -7.68 -0.78 7.15
N ASN A 58 -8.84 -1.43 7.14
CA ASN A 58 -9.24 -2.45 6.17
C ASN A 58 -9.93 -1.82 4.93
N GLY A 59 -9.70 -2.43 3.77
CA GLY A 59 -10.28 -2.01 2.49
C GLY A 59 -11.80 -2.08 2.40
N GLU A 60 -12.48 -2.86 3.24
CA GLU A 60 -13.96 -2.96 3.30
C GLU A 60 -14.63 -1.59 3.45
N ARG A 61 -14.00 -0.66 4.17
CA ARG A 61 -14.50 0.70 4.39
C ARG A 61 -14.57 1.54 3.10
N TYR A 62 -13.96 1.05 2.03
CA TYR A 62 -13.78 1.75 0.76
C TYR A 62 -14.49 1.07 -0.42
N LEU A 63 -15.33 0.06 -0.18
CA LEU A 63 -16.07 -0.63 -1.25
C LEU A 63 -17.07 0.28 -1.98
N SER A 64 -17.46 1.40 -1.38
CA SER A 64 -18.32 2.41 -2.01
C SER A 64 -17.55 3.59 -2.62
N THR A 65 -16.22 3.47 -2.75
CA THR A 65 -15.36 4.50 -3.37
C THR A 65 -14.70 3.94 -4.63
N THR A 66 -13.94 4.79 -5.33
CA THR A 66 -13.19 4.40 -6.53
C THR A 66 -12.04 3.43 -6.27
N LEU A 67 -11.69 3.12 -5.00
CA LEU A 67 -10.55 2.26 -4.67
C LEU A 67 -10.72 0.84 -5.23
N TYR A 68 -11.90 0.24 -5.06
CA TYR A 68 -12.22 -1.13 -5.49
C TYR A 68 -13.38 -1.14 -6.50
N GLU A 69 -13.50 -0.10 -7.30
CA GLU A 69 -14.43 -0.06 -8.42
C GLU A 69 -13.88 -0.90 -9.57
N PHE A 70 -14.70 -1.82 -10.08
CA PHE A 70 -14.42 -2.70 -11.21
C PHE A 70 -15.38 -2.34 -12.35
N GLU A 71 -14.88 -2.35 -13.59
CA GLU A 71 -15.74 -2.39 -14.79
C GLU A 71 -16.22 -3.82 -15.07
#